data_AF-A0A894X6A5-F1
#
_entry.id   AF-A0A894X6A5-F1
#
_cell.length_a   1.000
_cell.length_b   1.000
_cell.length_c   1.000
_cell.angle_alpha   90.00
_cell.angle_beta   90.00
_cell.angle_gamma   90.00
#
_symmetry.space_group_name_H-M   'P 1'
#
loop_
_entity.id
_entity.type
_entity.pdbx_description
1 polymer ?
#
loop_
_entity_poly.entity_id
_entity_poly.type
_entity_poly.pdbx_seq_one_letter_code
_entity_poly.pdbx_strand_id
1 'polypeptide(L)'
;MAGENMPESSTYGVSADRGSLRIKRLLSEDGSLWITIDDNECHYLKVLCDEVFGRANYVGSAVWQKKYGAKSDSKYLSESHDYVLAYANSKERMTVHRLARTAEQDSRYKNPDNDPRGPWTSGDLLRNEARDYAIYEIVGPSGRKHWPPEGTSWRFTKEKFAELVADNRIWFGTKGDNVPRLKRFLDEVADSVPATTWWEHKDVGHNDEAKKEIRSLFESNLFDTPKPERLLKRIIELSSLPGDIVLDSFAGSGTTGAVAHKMGRRWIMVELGEHCHTHIIPRLKKVIDGEDQGGISKAVNWKGGGGFRYYRLAPSLIVNDRWGNPVINPEYNAAQLAEALAKLEGFNYAPSETHWWQHGHSSERDFIYVTTQNLSAEQLQALADEVGPERSLLVCCAAFHGITAAKAAERWPNLTLKKIPKMVLARCEWGHDDYSLNVANLPMAEIEKAEPAAPGNGARKTKSRKAAPVNAGQVGLFGENEQ
;
A
#
# COMPACT_ATOMS: atom_id res chain seq x y z
N MET A 1 -4.17 -6.41 -8.48
CA MET A 1 -5.22 -6.79 -9.45
C MET A 1 -4.82 -6.19 -10.80
N ALA A 2 -5.23 -6.64 -11.99
CA ALA A 2 -6.32 -7.52 -12.42
C ALA A 2 -5.91 -8.27 -13.71
N GLY A 3 -6.46 -9.46 -13.93
CA GLY A 3 -6.30 -10.24 -15.15
C GLY A 3 -7.65 -10.46 -15.81
N GLU A 4 -8.34 -9.39 -16.18
CA GLU A 4 -9.48 -9.43 -17.10
C GLU A 4 -9.34 -8.26 -18.07
N ASN A 5 -9.45 -8.58 -19.37
CA ASN A 5 -9.34 -7.64 -20.48
C ASN A 5 -10.46 -6.57 -20.39
N MET A 6 -10.18 -5.46 -19.72
CA MET A 6 -10.90 -4.20 -19.91
C MET A 6 -10.07 -3.26 -20.81
N PRO A 7 -10.72 -2.47 -21.70
CA PRO A 7 -10.02 -1.61 -22.64
C PRO A 7 -9.14 -0.58 -21.90
N GLU A 8 -7.89 -0.46 -22.35
CA GLU A 8 -6.79 0.28 -21.73
C GLU A 8 -7.18 1.71 -21.29
N SER A 9 -8.03 2.42 -22.03
CA SER A 9 -8.45 3.79 -21.67
C SER A 9 -9.34 3.91 -20.43
N SER A 10 -9.98 2.83 -19.98
CA SER A 10 -10.91 2.84 -18.84
C SER A 10 -10.20 2.66 -17.48
N THR A 11 -9.06 1.98 -17.45
CA THR A 11 -8.29 1.70 -16.23
C THR A 11 -7.52 2.93 -15.73
N TYR A 12 -7.03 3.77 -16.66
CA TYR A 12 -6.27 5.00 -16.35
C TYR A 12 -7.12 6.09 -15.68
N GLY A 13 -8.36 6.30 -16.15
CA GLY A 13 -9.17 7.43 -15.71
C GLY A 13 -9.79 7.28 -14.31
N VAL A 14 -10.01 6.04 -13.85
CA VAL A 14 -10.77 5.76 -12.62
C VAL A 14 -9.86 5.48 -11.42
N SER A 15 -8.72 4.82 -11.61
CA SER A 15 -7.92 4.28 -10.49
C SER A 15 -6.73 5.16 -10.07
N ALA A 16 -6.06 5.82 -11.02
CA ALA A 16 -4.72 6.35 -10.79
C ALA A 16 -4.73 7.84 -10.37
N ASP A 17 -5.48 8.69 -11.06
CA ASP A 17 -5.35 10.17 -10.92
C ASP A 17 -6.03 10.73 -9.65
N ARG A 18 -7.20 10.23 -9.30
CA ARG A 18 -7.97 10.72 -8.14
C ARG A 18 -7.64 10.01 -6.84
N GLY A 19 -7.29 8.71 -6.90
CA GLY A 19 -6.88 7.93 -5.75
C GLY A 19 -5.59 8.48 -5.14
N SER A 20 -4.59 8.74 -5.98
CA SER A 20 -3.30 9.32 -5.57
C SER A 20 -3.44 10.73 -5.00
N LEU A 21 -4.24 11.61 -5.62
CA LEU A 21 -4.46 12.98 -5.13
C LEU A 21 -5.17 13.01 -3.76
N ARG A 22 -6.16 12.13 -3.54
CA ARG A 22 -6.85 12.04 -2.24
C ARG A 22 -5.98 11.36 -1.19
N ILE A 23 -5.25 10.31 -1.54
CA ILE A 23 -4.28 9.66 -0.63
C ILE A 23 -3.20 10.65 -0.20
N LYS A 24 -2.70 11.50 -1.11
CA LYS A 24 -1.72 12.55 -0.77
C LYS A 24 -2.22 13.48 0.34
N ARG A 25 -3.51 13.83 0.35
CA ARG A 25 -4.10 14.69 1.41
C ARG A 25 -4.24 13.98 2.75
N LEU A 26 -4.30 12.65 2.76
CA LEU A 26 -4.42 11.84 3.96
C LEU A 26 -3.06 11.45 4.56
N LEU A 27 -1.99 11.51 3.76
CA LEU A 27 -0.64 11.21 4.20
C LEU A 27 -0.09 12.33 5.10
N SER A 28 0.57 11.94 6.19
CA SER A 28 1.39 12.86 6.98
C SER A 28 2.59 13.35 6.17
N GLU A 29 3.27 14.39 6.64
CA GLU A 29 4.44 14.96 5.94
C GLU A 29 5.63 13.99 5.88
N ASP A 30 5.78 13.14 6.89
CA ASP A 30 6.74 12.02 6.96
C ASP A 30 6.20 10.71 6.34
N GLY A 31 4.95 10.73 5.86
CA GLY A 31 4.26 9.58 5.30
C GLY A 31 4.83 9.12 3.96
N SER A 32 4.63 7.83 3.66
CA SER A 32 5.06 7.21 2.41
C SER A 32 3.96 6.39 1.76
N LEU A 33 3.97 6.36 0.43
CA LEU A 33 3.07 5.60 -0.42
C LEU A 33 3.85 4.48 -1.11
N TRP A 34 3.34 3.26 -1.00
CA TRP A 34 3.93 2.07 -1.60
C TRP A 34 2.90 1.40 -2.51
N ILE A 35 3.23 1.23 -3.78
CA ILE A 35 2.30 0.67 -4.78
C ILE A 35 2.94 -0.52 -5.47
N THR A 36 2.28 -1.68 -5.39
CA THR A 36 2.69 -2.88 -6.13
C THR A 36 2.02 -2.92 -7.50
N ILE A 37 2.79 -3.04 -8.57
CA ILE A 37 2.29 -3.03 -9.95
C ILE A 37 3.14 -3.92 -10.86
N ASP A 38 2.53 -4.49 -11.89
CA ASP A 38 3.23 -5.29 -12.90
C ASP A 38 3.91 -4.41 -13.97
N ASP A 39 4.61 -5.02 -14.92
CA ASP A 39 5.29 -4.28 -16.00
C ASP A 39 4.32 -3.53 -16.94
N ASN A 40 3.06 -3.95 -17.04
CA ASN A 40 2.07 -3.38 -17.98
C ASN A 40 1.83 -1.90 -17.70
N GLU A 41 1.60 -1.55 -16.43
CA GLU A 41 1.13 -0.23 -16.03
C GLU A 41 2.12 0.56 -15.16
N CYS A 42 3.28 -0.03 -14.84
CA CYS A 42 4.28 0.57 -13.96
C CYS A 42 4.75 1.95 -14.44
N HIS A 43 5.07 2.08 -15.72
CA HIS A 43 5.65 3.31 -16.27
C HIS A 43 4.63 4.44 -16.34
N TYR A 44 3.39 4.15 -16.71
CA TYR A 44 2.32 5.14 -16.77
C TYR A 44 1.92 5.61 -15.36
N LEU A 45 1.79 4.68 -14.42
CA LEU A 45 1.49 5.03 -13.03
C LEU A 45 2.61 5.85 -12.40
N LYS A 46 3.87 5.56 -12.73
CA LYS A 46 5.03 6.35 -12.30
C LYS A 46 4.89 7.81 -12.74
N VAL A 47 4.57 8.06 -14.01
CA VAL A 47 4.40 9.42 -14.55
C VAL A 47 3.27 10.16 -13.85
N LEU A 48 2.15 9.48 -13.61
CA LEU A 48 1.02 10.05 -12.90
C LEU A 48 1.35 10.39 -11.44
N CYS A 49 2.04 9.49 -10.74
CA CYS A 49 2.48 9.75 -9.37
C CYS A 49 3.51 10.88 -9.31
N ASP A 50 4.32 11.06 -10.35
CA ASP A 50 5.24 12.21 -10.46
C ASP A 50 4.51 13.54 -10.61
N GLU A 51 3.36 13.58 -11.28
CA GLU A 51 2.51 14.76 -11.37
C GLU A 51 1.87 15.08 -10.01
N VAL A 52 1.36 14.06 -9.32
CA VAL A 52 0.62 14.23 -8.06
C VAL A 52 1.55 14.51 -6.87
N PHE A 53 2.61 13.74 -6.67
CA PHE A 53 3.54 13.87 -5.54
C PHE A 53 4.72 14.80 -5.86
N GLY A 54 5.04 15.00 -7.14
CA GLY A 54 6.24 15.68 -7.59
C GLY A 54 7.42 14.72 -7.76
N ARG A 55 8.16 14.87 -8.86
CA ARG A 55 9.35 14.04 -9.18
C ARG A 55 10.41 14.02 -8.07
N ALA A 56 10.55 15.12 -7.33
CA ALA A 56 11.51 15.24 -6.24
C ALA A 56 11.20 14.27 -5.08
N ASN A 57 9.92 13.95 -4.88
CA ASN A 57 9.43 13.09 -3.81
C ASN A 57 9.46 11.60 -4.15
N TYR A 58 9.95 11.22 -5.34
CA TYR A 58 10.19 9.84 -5.68
C TYR A 58 11.37 9.27 -4.87
N VAL A 59 11.12 8.15 -4.19
CA VAL A 59 12.11 7.48 -3.33
C VAL A 59 12.88 6.44 -4.14
N GLY A 60 12.15 5.56 -4.83
CA GLY A 60 12.72 4.48 -5.62
C GLY A 60 11.69 3.42 -6.01
N SER A 61 12.14 2.44 -6.79
CA SER A 61 11.37 1.27 -7.16
C SER A 61 12.11 0.02 -6.71
N ALA A 62 11.42 -0.86 -5.98
CA ALA A 62 11.90 -2.19 -5.69
C ALA A 62 11.34 -3.18 -6.72
N VAL A 63 12.14 -4.17 -7.10
CA VAL A 63 11.76 -5.29 -7.97
C VAL A 63 11.51 -6.49 -7.06
N TRP A 64 10.27 -6.97 -7.03
CA TRP A 64 9.87 -8.13 -6.27
C TRP A 64 9.76 -9.35 -7.17
N GLN A 65 10.50 -10.41 -6.83
CA GLN A 65 10.42 -11.68 -7.53
C GLN A 65 9.16 -12.47 -7.14
N LYS A 66 8.06 -12.29 -7.89
CA LYS A 66 6.77 -12.97 -7.68
C LYS A 66 6.79 -14.47 -8.00
N LYS A 67 7.74 -14.95 -8.82
CA LYS A 67 7.87 -16.37 -9.23
C LYS A 67 9.34 -16.81 -9.16
N TYR A 68 9.58 -18.02 -8.64
CA TYR A 68 10.93 -18.58 -8.51
C TYR A 68 11.43 -19.28 -9.79
N GLY A 69 10.52 -19.78 -10.64
CA GLY A 69 10.86 -20.52 -11.86
C GLY A 69 10.54 -19.75 -13.13
N ALA A 70 11.38 -19.90 -14.15
CA ALA A 70 11.09 -19.42 -15.50
C ALA A 70 9.94 -20.22 -16.11
N LYS A 71 8.97 -19.54 -16.73
CA LYS A 71 7.92 -20.21 -17.50
C LYS A 71 8.50 -20.65 -18.84
N SER A 72 8.55 -21.97 -19.05
CA SER A 72 8.92 -22.56 -20.36
C SER A 72 8.02 -22.10 -21.50
N ASP A 73 6.79 -21.73 -21.17
CA ASP A 73 5.74 -21.43 -22.16
C ASP A 73 5.68 -19.94 -22.54
N SER A 74 6.63 -19.12 -22.05
CA SER A 74 6.67 -17.70 -22.44
C SER A 74 7.18 -17.57 -23.88
N LYS A 75 6.37 -16.95 -24.75
CA LYS A 75 6.74 -16.67 -26.14
C LYS A 75 7.91 -15.67 -26.27
N TYR A 76 7.99 -14.71 -25.34
CA TYR A 76 9.02 -13.66 -25.33
C TYR A 76 9.88 -13.80 -24.07
N LEU A 77 9.61 -13.00 -23.04
CA LEU A 77 10.33 -13.04 -21.77
C LEU A 77 9.49 -13.73 -20.70
N SER A 78 10.14 -14.52 -19.85
CA SER A 78 9.50 -15.12 -18.69
C SER A 78 9.39 -14.09 -17.56
N GLU A 79 8.25 -13.41 -17.48
CA GLU A 79 7.94 -12.46 -16.40
C GLU A 79 7.89 -13.14 -15.02
N SER A 80 8.91 -12.82 -14.21
CA SER A 80 9.12 -13.37 -12.88
C SER A 80 9.06 -12.32 -11.78
N HIS A 81 8.94 -11.03 -12.13
CA HIS A 81 8.91 -9.92 -11.19
C HIS A 81 7.68 -9.02 -11.32
N ASP A 82 7.45 -8.23 -10.28
CA ASP A 82 6.58 -7.05 -10.23
C ASP A 82 7.39 -5.89 -9.62
N TYR A 83 6.93 -4.66 -9.77
CA TYR A 83 7.52 -3.49 -9.13
C TYR A 83 6.76 -3.08 -7.88
N VAL A 84 7.50 -2.50 -6.93
CA VAL A 84 6.98 -1.78 -5.78
C VAL A 84 7.50 -0.35 -5.85
N LEU A 85 6.63 0.58 -6.25
CA LEU A 85 6.96 2.00 -6.34
C LEU A 85 6.82 2.65 -4.97
N ALA A 86 7.83 3.41 -4.54
CA ALA A 86 7.84 4.14 -3.28
C ALA A 86 7.90 5.65 -3.51
N TYR A 87 6.94 6.38 -2.94
CA TYR A 87 6.84 7.83 -2.94
C TYR A 87 6.76 8.36 -1.50
N ALA A 88 7.38 9.51 -1.26
CA ALA A 88 7.24 10.27 -0.02
C ALA A 88 6.22 11.39 -0.20
N ASN A 89 5.62 11.86 0.89
CA ASN A 89 4.96 13.17 0.85
C ASN A 89 6.01 14.31 0.86
N SER A 90 7.02 14.19 1.73
CA SER A 90 8.22 15.02 1.73
C SER A 90 9.46 14.16 1.91
N LYS A 91 10.30 14.07 0.88
CA LYS A 91 11.48 13.20 0.88
C LYS A 91 12.49 13.55 1.97
N GLU A 92 12.55 14.82 2.38
CA GLU A 92 13.45 15.32 3.42
C GLU A 92 13.02 14.91 4.83
N ARG A 93 11.72 14.65 5.03
CA ARG A 93 11.15 14.29 6.35
C ARG A 93 10.91 12.78 6.49
N MET A 94 10.76 12.08 5.38
CA MET A 94 10.57 10.64 5.38
C MET A 94 11.82 9.91 5.90
N THR A 95 11.60 8.95 6.79
CA THR A 95 12.64 8.02 7.24
C THR A 95 12.35 6.63 6.69
N VAL A 96 13.33 6.05 5.98
CA VAL A 96 13.29 4.62 5.63
C VAL A 96 14.02 3.85 6.72
N HIS A 97 13.29 2.99 7.43
CA HIS A 97 13.89 2.17 8.47
C HIS A 97 14.83 1.11 7.87
N ARG A 98 15.79 0.68 8.68
CA ARG A 98 16.79 -0.32 8.28
C ARG A 98 16.34 -1.69 8.73
N LEU A 99 16.71 -2.71 7.97
CA LEU A 99 16.35 -4.09 8.26
C LEU A 99 17.39 -4.71 9.19
N ALA A 100 16.93 -5.57 10.09
CA ALA A 100 17.83 -6.39 10.91
C ALA A 100 18.67 -7.31 10.02
N ARG A 101 19.92 -7.55 10.41
CA ARG A 101 20.78 -8.54 9.76
C ARG A 101 20.16 -9.93 9.82
N THR A 102 20.32 -10.69 8.75
CA THR A 102 19.91 -12.10 8.71
C THR A 102 21.03 -13.01 9.22
N ALA A 103 20.68 -14.18 9.77
CA ALA A 103 21.65 -15.17 10.20
C ALA A 103 22.59 -15.63 9.07
N GLU A 104 22.14 -15.58 7.82
CA GLU A 104 22.98 -15.85 6.65
C GLU A 104 24.05 -14.78 6.45
N GLN A 105 23.74 -13.52 6.71
CA GLN A 105 24.72 -12.43 6.65
C GLN A 105 25.76 -12.57 7.76
N ASP A 106 25.33 -12.94 8.97
CA ASP A 106 26.23 -13.17 10.10
C ASP A 106 27.13 -14.40 9.87
N SER A 107 26.62 -15.44 9.20
CA SER A 107 27.39 -16.65 8.87
C SER A 107 28.58 -16.40 7.92
N ARG A 108 28.59 -15.25 7.22
CA ARG A 108 29.71 -14.82 6.37
C ARG A 108 30.89 -14.30 7.18
N TYR A 109 30.69 -13.91 8.44
CA TYR A 109 31.77 -13.48 9.32
C TYR A 109 32.41 -14.71 9.92
N LYS A 110 33.72 -14.87 9.72
CA LYS A 110 34.50 -16.01 10.20
C LYS A 110 35.74 -15.48 10.91
N ASN A 111 36.25 -16.24 11.87
CA ASN A 111 37.49 -15.91 12.57
C ASN A 111 38.58 -16.94 12.23
N PRO A 112 39.15 -16.91 11.02
CA PRO A 112 40.16 -17.90 10.61
C PRO A 112 41.53 -17.69 11.27
N ASP A 113 41.79 -16.53 11.86
CA ASP A 113 43.08 -16.13 12.42
C ASP A 113 43.05 -15.95 13.96
N ASN A 114 41.97 -16.39 14.61
CA ASN A 114 41.76 -16.30 16.07
C ASN A 114 42.00 -14.89 16.63
N ASP A 115 41.55 -13.87 15.90
CA ASP A 115 41.62 -12.49 16.36
C ASP A 115 40.76 -12.32 17.63
N PRO A 116 41.28 -11.68 18.71
CA PRO A 116 40.54 -11.51 19.97
C PRO A 116 39.27 -10.65 19.82
N ARG A 117 39.14 -9.89 18.73
CA ARG A 117 37.97 -9.05 18.41
C ARG A 117 36.81 -9.84 17.78
N GLY A 118 36.98 -11.14 17.58
CA GLY A 118 35.91 -12.02 17.10
C GLY A 118 35.79 -12.12 15.57
N PRO A 119 34.65 -12.65 15.07
CA PRO A 119 34.44 -12.92 13.65
C PRO A 119 34.51 -11.67 12.78
N TRP A 120 35.16 -11.79 11.62
CA TRP A 120 35.28 -10.70 10.66
C TRP A 120 35.00 -11.16 9.22
N THR A 121 34.75 -10.21 8.33
CA THR A 121 34.64 -10.45 6.88
C THR A 121 35.69 -9.68 6.09
N SER A 122 36.10 -10.22 4.95
CA SER A 122 37.16 -9.60 4.14
C SER A 122 36.60 -8.41 3.36
N GLY A 123 37.05 -7.21 3.69
CA GLY A 123 36.78 -5.98 2.96
C GLY A 123 37.88 -5.68 1.94
N ASP A 124 37.48 -5.07 0.82
CA ASP A 124 38.42 -4.59 -0.19
C ASP A 124 39.16 -3.33 0.31
N LEU A 125 40.47 -3.27 0.02
CA LEU A 125 41.34 -2.12 0.23
C LEU A 125 41.53 -1.28 -1.03
N LEU A 126 41.04 -1.73 -2.18
CA LEU A 126 41.09 -0.98 -3.42
C LEU A 126 39.96 0.05 -3.50
N ARG A 127 40.25 1.12 -4.23
CA ARG A 127 39.34 2.17 -4.64
C ARG A 127 39.42 2.29 -6.16
N ASN A 128 38.27 2.36 -6.83
CA ASN A 128 38.16 2.53 -8.29
C ASN A 128 38.50 3.96 -8.78
N GLU A 129 39.33 4.68 -8.04
CA GLU A 129 39.83 6.02 -8.40
C GLU A 129 41.33 6.02 -8.17
N ALA A 130 42.12 6.43 -9.16
CA ALA A 130 43.54 6.67 -8.98
C ALA A 130 43.74 8.00 -8.23
N ARG A 131 44.42 7.95 -7.09
CA ARG A 131 44.83 9.12 -6.31
C ARG A 131 46.31 8.99 -6.03
N ASP A 132 47.12 9.94 -6.51
CA ASP A 132 48.58 9.85 -6.49
C ASP A 132 49.15 9.59 -5.09
N TYR A 133 48.57 10.21 -4.06
CA TYR A 133 48.99 10.02 -2.66
C TYR A 133 48.66 8.65 -2.06
N ALA A 134 47.78 7.87 -2.70
CA ALA A 134 47.34 6.55 -2.24
C ALA A 134 47.82 5.42 -3.17
N ILE A 135 48.73 5.72 -4.10
CA ILE A 135 49.43 4.76 -4.94
C ILE A 135 50.83 4.57 -4.34
N TYR A 136 51.00 3.50 -3.56
CA TYR A 136 52.29 3.16 -2.97
C TYR A 136 52.43 1.65 -2.86
N GLU A 137 53.68 1.21 -2.73
CA GLU A 137 54.02 -0.20 -2.56
C GLU A 137 53.65 -0.68 -1.15
N ILE A 138 52.86 -1.76 -1.07
CA ILE A 138 52.61 -2.49 0.17
C ILE A 138 53.44 -3.76 0.16
N VAL A 139 54.29 -3.93 1.17
CA VAL A 139 55.08 -5.16 1.37
C VAL A 139 54.34 -6.04 2.37
N GLY A 140 53.93 -7.24 1.94
CA GLY A 140 53.31 -8.23 2.81
C GLY A 140 54.32 -8.94 3.71
N PRO A 141 53.87 -9.67 4.75
CA PRO A 141 54.75 -10.41 5.66
C PRO A 141 55.62 -11.47 4.99
N SER A 142 55.22 -11.98 3.83
CA SER A 142 56.00 -12.92 3.00
C SER A 142 57.15 -12.24 2.21
N GLY A 143 57.24 -10.91 2.24
CA GLY A 143 58.14 -10.11 1.41
C GLY A 143 57.59 -9.81 0.01
N ARG A 144 56.38 -10.27 -0.32
CA ARG A 144 55.72 -9.98 -1.61
C ARG A 144 55.27 -8.52 -1.67
N LYS A 145 55.55 -7.88 -2.79
CA LYS A 145 55.20 -6.49 -3.09
C LYS A 145 53.86 -6.43 -3.82
N HIS A 146 52.95 -5.61 -3.32
CA HIS A 146 51.62 -5.40 -3.88
C HIS A 146 51.48 -3.95 -4.35
N TRP A 147 51.09 -3.80 -5.62
CA TRP A 147 50.76 -2.54 -6.26
C TRP A 147 49.28 -2.52 -6.61
N PRO A 148 48.59 -1.38 -6.49
CA PRO A 148 47.22 -1.27 -6.95
C PRO A 148 47.21 -1.39 -8.50
N PRO A 149 46.23 -2.09 -9.09
CA PRO A 149 46.07 -2.13 -10.55
C PRO A 149 45.97 -0.72 -11.17
N GLU A 150 46.41 -0.58 -12.42
CA GLU A 150 46.34 0.69 -13.16
C GLU A 150 44.91 1.26 -13.16
N GLY A 151 44.76 2.55 -12.85
CA GLY A 151 43.46 3.21 -12.69
C GLY A 151 42.81 3.06 -11.32
N THR A 152 43.41 2.32 -10.38
CA THR A 152 42.93 2.17 -8.99
C THR A 152 43.97 2.68 -7.99
N SER A 153 43.54 2.96 -6.76
CA SER A 153 44.44 3.30 -5.64
C SER A 153 44.00 2.62 -4.35
N TRP A 154 44.87 2.62 -3.34
CA TRP A 154 44.51 2.11 -2.03
C TRP A 154 43.48 3.03 -1.34
N ARG A 155 42.62 2.45 -0.52
CA ARG A 155 41.57 3.19 0.21
C ARG A 155 42.15 4.14 1.27
N PHE A 156 43.34 3.83 1.81
CA PHE A 156 44.01 4.54 2.90
C PHE A 156 45.40 5.02 2.47
N THR A 157 45.86 6.12 3.07
CA THR A 157 47.23 6.62 2.91
C THR A 157 48.25 5.67 3.55
N LYS A 158 49.54 5.85 3.23
CA LYS A 158 50.61 5.00 3.73
C LYS A 158 50.69 5.00 5.26
N GLU A 159 50.47 6.15 5.88
CA GLU A 159 50.50 6.33 7.34
C GLU A 159 49.36 5.56 7.99
N LYS A 160 48.13 5.77 7.51
CA LYS A 160 46.94 5.11 8.04
C LYS A 160 46.96 3.59 7.77
N PHE A 161 47.55 3.16 6.67
CA PHE A 161 47.75 1.74 6.42
C PHE A 161 48.73 1.12 7.42
N ALA A 162 49.84 1.79 7.73
CA ALA A 162 50.78 1.32 8.76
C ALA A 162 50.13 1.22 10.15
N GLU A 163 49.27 2.18 10.51
CA GLU A 163 48.46 2.11 11.73
C GLU A 163 47.53 0.88 11.74
N LEU A 164 46.84 0.62 10.62
CA LEU A 164 45.93 -0.53 10.50
C LEU A 164 46.66 -1.88 10.52
N VAL A 165 47.90 -1.92 10.01
CA VAL A 165 48.78 -3.10 10.12
C VAL A 165 49.21 -3.30 11.58
N ALA A 166 49.64 -2.25 12.27
CA ALA A 166 50.00 -2.31 13.69
C ALA A 166 48.82 -2.74 14.57
N ASP A 167 47.61 -2.32 14.22
CA ASP A 167 46.35 -2.68 14.90
C ASP A 167 45.76 -4.04 14.45
N ASN A 168 46.51 -4.84 13.69
CA ASN A 168 46.11 -6.17 13.17
C ASN A 168 44.77 -6.18 12.38
N ARG A 169 44.40 -5.05 11.76
CA ARG A 169 43.18 -4.93 10.96
C ARG A 169 43.38 -5.32 9.49
N ILE A 170 44.61 -5.57 9.06
CA ILE A 170 44.94 -6.00 7.70
C ILE A 170 45.27 -7.49 7.70
N TRP A 171 44.63 -8.22 6.79
CA TRP A 171 44.84 -9.65 6.60
C TRP A 171 45.52 -9.92 5.26
N PHE A 172 46.65 -10.63 5.31
CA PHE A 172 47.47 -11.02 4.15
C PHE A 172 47.27 -12.49 3.76
N GLY A 173 46.16 -13.10 4.18
CA GLY A 173 45.94 -14.55 4.03
C GLY A 173 46.66 -15.37 5.11
N THR A 174 46.31 -16.66 5.23
CA THR A 174 46.93 -17.57 6.20
C THR A 174 48.42 -17.81 5.96
N LYS A 175 48.88 -17.65 4.71
CA LYS A 175 50.29 -17.77 4.31
C LYS A 175 51.02 -16.43 4.17
N GLY A 176 50.34 -15.31 4.43
CA GLY A 176 50.92 -13.97 4.32
C GLY A 176 51.24 -13.48 2.90
N ASP A 177 50.76 -14.18 1.87
CA ASP A 177 51.09 -13.92 0.45
C ASP A 177 49.92 -13.35 -0.38
N ASN A 178 48.74 -13.21 0.23
CA ASN A 178 47.57 -12.70 -0.46
C ASN A 178 47.57 -11.16 -0.49
N VAL A 179 46.88 -10.62 -1.49
CA VAL A 179 46.59 -9.17 -1.58
C VAL A 179 45.99 -8.69 -0.25
N PRO A 180 46.48 -7.58 0.33
CA PRO A 180 46.02 -7.09 1.62
C PRO A 180 44.51 -6.86 1.61
N ARG A 181 43.80 -7.43 2.59
CA ARG A 181 42.36 -7.26 2.82
C ARG A 181 42.09 -6.63 4.17
N LEU A 182 41.06 -5.79 4.27
CA LEU A 182 40.68 -5.14 5.51
C LEU A 182 39.76 -6.10 6.29
N LYS A 183 40.07 -6.40 7.54
CA LYS A 183 39.16 -7.12 8.44
C LYS A 183 38.04 -6.17 8.85
N ARG A 184 36.80 -6.56 8.59
CA ARG A 184 35.60 -5.86 9.11
C ARG A 184 34.96 -6.75 10.17
N PHE A 185 35.13 -6.37 11.43
CA PHE A 185 34.64 -7.13 12.58
C PHE A 185 33.12 -7.01 12.71
N LEU A 186 32.48 -8.11 13.12
CA LEU A 186 31.02 -8.16 13.28
C LEU A 186 30.53 -7.16 14.31
N ASP A 187 31.26 -6.99 15.41
CA ASP A 187 30.94 -6.11 16.55
C ASP A 187 31.01 -4.61 16.20
N GLU A 188 31.80 -4.25 15.19
CA GLU A 188 31.95 -2.86 14.73
C GLU A 188 30.93 -2.50 13.64
N VAL A 189 30.24 -3.49 13.07
CA VAL A 189 29.25 -3.30 12.01
C VAL A 189 27.87 -3.19 12.64
N ALA A 190 27.14 -2.12 12.30
CA ALA A 190 25.79 -1.90 12.76
C ALA A 190 24.88 -3.12 12.48
N ASP A 191 24.01 -3.45 13.44
CA ASP A 191 23.04 -4.56 13.36
C ASP A 191 21.98 -4.41 12.25
N SER A 192 22.03 -3.31 11.50
CA SER A 192 21.02 -2.98 10.51
C SER A 192 21.61 -2.65 9.13
N VAL A 193 20.97 -3.19 8.10
CA VAL A 193 21.34 -3.01 6.69
C VAL A 193 20.29 -2.17 5.96
N PRO A 194 20.68 -1.32 5.00
CA PRO A 194 19.71 -0.63 4.17
C PRO A 194 19.00 -1.66 3.28
N ALA A 195 17.73 -1.42 2.97
CA ALA A 195 17.02 -2.26 2.02
C ALA A 195 17.61 -2.13 0.61
N THR A 196 17.82 -3.26 -0.05
CA THR A 196 18.13 -3.32 -1.48
C THR A 196 16.86 -3.06 -2.29
N THR A 197 17.02 -2.64 -3.55
CA THR A 197 15.91 -2.54 -4.50
C THR A 197 15.56 -3.87 -5.15
N TRP A 198 16.39 -4.91 -4.98
CA TRP A 198 16.10 -6.26 -5.45
C TRP A 198 15.59 -7.12 -4.30
N TRP A 199 14.34 -7.58 -4.37
CA TRP A 199 13.69 -8.39 -3.34
C TRP A 199 13.43 -9.80 -3.85
N GLU A 200 14.25 -10.74 -3.39
CA GLU A 200 14.15 -12.15 -3.77
C GLU A 200 12.96 -12.83 -3.09
N HIS A 201 12.40 -13.83 -3.78
CA HIS A 201 11.25 -14.59 -3.28
C HIS A 201 11.53 -15.26 -1.92
N LYS A 202 12.79 -15.59 -1.62
CA LYS A 202 13.20 -16.21 -0.36
C LYS A 202 13.03 -15.30 0.84
N ASP A 203 13.12 -13.98 0.61
CA ASP A 203 13.09 -12.96 1.66
C ASP A 203 11.69 -12.40 1.89
N VAL A 204 10.96 -12.16 0.80
CA VAL A 204 9.66 -11.45 0.82
C VAL A 204 8.48 -12.31 0.38
N GLY A 205 8.72 -13.58 0.03
CA GLY A 205 7.69 -14.51 -0.42
C GLY A 205 7.32 -14.36 -1.90
N HIS A 206 6.38 -15.19 -2.34
CA HIS A 206 5.97 -15.32 -3.75
C HIS A 206 4.49 -15.70 -3.87
N ASN A 207 3.96 -15.70 -5.09
CA ASN A 207 2.53 -15.93 -5.33
C ASN A 207 2.03 -17.31 -4.85
N ASP A 208 2.84 -18.36 -4.96
CA ASP A 208 2.41 -19.70 -4.53
C ASP A 208 2.33 -19.82 -3.01
N GLU A 209 3.20 -19.11 -2.28
CA GLU A 209 3.12 -18.99 -0.83
C GLU A 209 1.85 -18.24 -0.41
N ALA A 210 1.54 -17.11 -1.05
CA ALA A 210 0.32 -16.36 -0.78
C ALA A 210 -0.96 -17.20 -1.02
N LYS A 211 -0.97 -18.02 -2.07
CA LYS A 211 -2.08 -18.96 -2.33
C LYS A 211 -2.20 -20.05 -1.25
N LYS A 212 -1.08 -20.55 -0.73
CA LYS A 212 -1.08 -21.53 0.37
C LYS A 212 -1.58 -20.89 1.67
N GLU A 213 -1.17 -19.64 1.95
CA GLU A 213 -1.66 -18.87 3.11
C GLU A 213 -3.19 -18.74 3.06
N ILE A 214 -3.75 -18.26 1.94
CA ILE A 214 -5.21 -18.12 1.80
C ILE A 214 -5.94 -19.47 1.89
N ARG A 215 -5.41 -20.53 1.28
CA ARG A 215 -6.01 -21.88 1.39
C ARG A 215 -6.02 -22.42 2.83
N SER A 216 -5.05 -22.04 3.65
CA SER A 216 -5.05 -22.43 5.06
C SER A 216 -6.07 -21.65 5.89
N LEU A 217 -6.46 -20.46 5.42
CA LEU A 217 -7.41 -19.58 6.09
C LEU A 217 -8.86 -19.85 5.67
N PHE A 218 -9.09 -20.29 4.43
CA PHE A 218 -10.43 -20.48 3.85
C PHE A 218 -10.56 -21.84 3.17
N GLU A 219 -11.63 -22.57 3.51
CA GLU A 219 -11.96 -23.87 2.93
C GLU A 219 -12.59 -23.75 1.53
N SER A 220 -13.27 -22.64 1.24
CA SER A 220 -13.92 -22.33 -0.04
C SER A 220 -13.83 -20.82 -0.36
N ASN A 221 -14.10 -20.43 -1.61
CA ASN A 221 -13.96 -19.05 -2.14
C ASN A 221 -12.56 -18.47 -1.93
N LEU A 222 -11.59 -19.00 -2.66
CA LEU A 222 -10.21 -18.52 -2.61
C LEU A 222 -10.06 -17.25 -3.44
N PHE A 223 -9.55 -16.19 -2.81
CA PHE A 223 -9.09 -15.01 -3.54
C PHE A 223 -7.98 -15.41 -4.52
N ASP A 224 -8.07 -15.02 -5.79
CA ASP A 224 -7.21 -15.55 -6.85
C ASP A 224 -5.76 -15.06 -6.77
N THR A 225 -5.56 -13.80 -6.35
CA THR A 225 -4.27 -13.12 -6.43
C THR A 225 -3.85 -12.42 -5.12
N PRO A 226 -3.80 -13.14 -3.99
CA PRO A 226 -3.37 -12.56 -2.72
C PRO A 226 -1.89 -12.17 -2.78
N LYS A 227 -1.53 -11.12 -2.04
CA LYS A 227 -0.13 -10.79 -1.79
C LYS A 227 0.38 -11.58 -0.59
N PRO A 228 1.65 -12.04 -0.59
CA PRO A 228 2.21 -12.78 0.54
C PRO A 228 2.41 -11.85 1.74
N GLU A 229 2.17 -12.35 2.96
CA GLU A 229 2.33 -11.55 4.18
C GLU A 229 3.75 -10.99 4.35
N ARG A 230 4.76 -11.75 3.92
CA ARG A 230 6.17 -11.37 4.05
C ARG A 230 6.56 -10.15 3.21
N LEU A 231 5.93 -9.95 2.05
CA LEU A 231 6.14 -8.77 1.22
C LEU A 231 5.61 -7.53 1.93
N LEU A 232 4.43 -7.65 2.52
CA LEU A 232 3.79 -6.54 3.22
C LEU A 232 4.50 -6.23 4.53
N LYS A 233 5.02 -7.26 5.22
CA LYS A 233 5.91 -7.08 6.37
C LYS A 233 7.13 -6.28 5.99
N ARG A 234 7.79 -6.61 4.87
CA ARG A 234 8.95 -5.86 4.38
C ARG A 234 8.60 -4.38 4.16
N ILE A 235 7.48 -4.09 3.51
CA ILE A 235 7.05 -2.71 3.27
C ILE A 235 6.78 -1.98 4.60
N ILE A 236 5.98 -2.57 5.49
CA ILE A 236 5.59 -1.96 6.78
C ILE A 236 6.79 -1.78 7.71
N GLU A 237 7.77 -2.70 7.70
CA GLU A 237 9.03 -2.56 8.45
C GLU A 237 9.85 -1.37 7.97
N LEU A 238 9.85 -1.08 6.66
CA LEU A 238 10.61 0.02 6.08
C LEU A 238 9.93 1.38 6.26
N SER A 239 8.61 1.40 6.38
CA SER A 239 7.81 2.63 6.30
C SER A 239 7.13 3.08 7.60
N SER A 240 7.12 2.25 8.65
CA SER A 240 6.37 2.57 9.87
C SER A 240 6.93 1.94 11.15
N LEU A 241 6.57 2.52 12.29
CA LEU A 241 6.80 2.02 13.63
C LEU A 241 5.50 1.48 14.26
N PRO A 242 5.58 0.68 15.35
CA PRO A 242 4.41 0.30 16.12
C PRO A 242 3.59 1.53 16.57
N GLY A 243 2.27 1.47 16.43
CA GLY A 243 1.35 2.58 16.74
C GLY A 243 0.97 3.48 15.54
N ASP A 244 1.78 3.48 14.48
CA ASP A 244 1.49 4.22 13.25
C ASP A 244 0.27 3.67 12.51
N ILE A 245 -0.28 4.46 11.58
CA ILE A 245 -1.46 4.10 10.78
C ILE A 245 -1.02 3.62 9.40
N VAL A 246 -1.50 2.44 9.01
CA VAL A 246 -1.37 1.89 7.64
C VAL A 246 -2.73 1.93 6.95
N LEU A 247 -2.82 2.65 5.82
CA LEU A 247 -4.02 2.69 4.98
C LEU A 247 -3.82 1.81 3.75
N ASP A 248 -4.76 0.90 3.51
CA ASP A 248 -4.86 0.16 2.26
C ASP A 248 -6.22 0.44 1.60
N SER A 249 -6.20 1.18 0.51
CA SER A 249 -7.41 1.54 -0.25
C SER A 249 -7.90 0.43 -1.19
N PHE A 250 -7.14 -0.67 -1.32
CA PHE A 250 -7.43 -1.81 -2.20
C PHE A 250 -7.16 -3.12 -1.46
N ALA A 251 -7.85 -3.33 -0.34
CA ALA A 251 -7.49 -4.33 0.65
C ALA A 251 -7.54 -5.78 0.13
N GLY A 252 -8.36 -6.08 -0.87
CA GLY A 252 -8.54 -7.39 -1.49
C GLY A 252 -8.84 -8.48 -0.45
N SER A 253 -7.88 -9.40 -0.28
CA SER A 253 -7.97 -10.49 0.70
C SER A 253 -7.65 -10.08 2.16
N GLY A 254 -7.36 -8.80 2.41
CA GLY A 254 -7.08 -8.27 3.75
C GLY A 254 -5.66 -8.54 4.27
N THR A 255 -4.70 -8.87 3.41
CA THR A 255 -3.30 -9.16 3.81
C THR A 255 -2.68 -7.98 4.56
N THR A 256 -2.87 -6.74 4.10
CA THR A 256 -2.27 -5.55 4.72
C THR A 256 -2.76 -5.35 6.15
N GLY A 257 -4.06 -5.44 6.39
CA GLY A 257 -4.62 -5.34 7.73
C GLY A 257 -4.12 -6.46 8.64
N ALA A 258 -4.06 -7.71 8.15
CA ALA A 258 -3.55 -8.83 8.93
C ALA A 258 -2.09 -8.60 9.37
N VAL A 259 -1.22 -8.20 8.44
CA VAL A 259 0.20 -7.95 8.71
C VAL A 259 0.39 -6.74 9.62
N ALA A 260 -0.25 -5.61 9.30
CA ALA A 260 -0.18 -4.39 10.10
C ALA A 260 -0.63 -4.65 11.55
N HIS A 261 -1.72 -5.41 11.72
CA HIS A 261 -2.23 -5.79 13.03
C HIS A 261 -1.25 -6.66 13.82
N LYS A 262 -0.73 -7.73 13.20
CA LYS A 262 0.28 -8.62 13.82
C LYS A 262 1.55 -7.86 14.22
N MET A 263 1.88 -6.80 13.48
CA MET A 263 3.02 -5.92 13.75
C MET A 263 2.70 -4.79 14.74
N GLY A 264 1.48 -4.68 15.28
CA GLY A 264 1.13 -3.64 16.26
C GLY A 264 0.95 -2.24 15.66
N ARG A 265 0.56 -2.15 14.38
CA ARG A 265 0.16 -0.90 13.72
C ARG A 265 -1.36 -0.76 13.76
N ARG A 266 -1.84 0.48 13.76
CA ARG A 266 -3.24 0.78 13.46
C ARG A 266 -3.43 0.68 11.96
N TRP A 267 -4.62 0.27 11.52
CA TRP A 267 -4.86 0.08 10.10
C TRP A 267 -6.26 0.52 9.69
N ILE A 268 -6.36 0.95 8.44
CA ILE A 268 -7.62 1.25 7.75
C ILE A 268 -7.58 0.50 6.43
N MET A 269 -8.61 -0.29 6.17
CA MET A 269 -8.76 -1.03 4.92
C MET A 269 -10.05 -0.61 4.23
N VAL A 270 -9.97 -0.35 2.93
CA VAL A 270 -11.12 -0.04 2.08
C VAL A 270 -11.17 -1.08 0.96
N GLU A 271 -12.36 -1.60 0.71
CA GLU A 271 -12.60 -2.56 -0.36
C GLU A 271 -14.02 -2.38 -0.91
N LEU A 272 -14.17 -2.63 -2.22
CA LEU A 272 -15.44 -2.56 -2.91
C LEU A 272 -16.10 -3.95 -2.95
N GLY A 273 -17.42 -3.97 -2.78
CA GLY A 273 -18.22 -5.19 -2.89
C GLY A 273 -18.09 -6.14 -1.70
N GLU A 274 -18.45 -7.40 -1.93
CA GLU A 274 -18.64 -8.40 -0.88
C GLU A 274 -17.34 -9.04 -0.36
N HIS A 275 -16.17 -8.65 -0.91
CA HIS A 275 -14.86 -9.13 -0.45
C HIS A 275 -14.61 -8.80 1.04
N CYS A 276 -15.17 -7.70 1.53
CA CYS A 276 -15.17 -7.36 2.95
C CYS A 276 -15.78 -8.50 3.81
N HIS A 277 -16.95 -8.99 3.43
CA HIS A 277 -17.70 -9.99 4.18
C HIS A 277 -17.16 -11.40 4.00
N THR A 278 -16.71 -11.72 2.79
CA THR A 278 -16.27 -13.06 2.41
C THR A 278 -14.84 -13.35 2.83
N HIS A 279 -13.93 -12.37 2.74
CA HIS A 279 -12.49 -12.59 2.95
C HIS A 279 -11.94 -11.76 4.12
N ILE A 280 -12.15 -10.45 4.13
CA ILE A 280 -11.47 -9.57 5.09
C ILE A 280 -11.93 -9.83 6.53
N ILE A 281 -13.25 -9.84 6.78
CA ILE A 281 -13.83 -10.04 8.12
C ILE A 281 -13.44 -11.41 8.70
N PRO A 282 -13.63 -12.55 8.00
CA PRO A 282 -13.27 -13.85 8.58
C PRO A 282 -11.77 -13.99 8.81
N ARG A 283 -10.92 -13.45 7.91
CA ARG A 283 -9.46 -13.44 8.12
C ARG A 283 -9.09 -12.68 9.39
N LEU A 284 -9.59 -11.45 9.54
CA LEU A 284 -9.23 -10.60 10.67
C LEU A 284 -9.73 -11.16 12.00
N LYS A 285 -10.91 -11.81 12.02
CA LYS A 285 -11.37 -12.54 13.21
C LYS A 285 -10.34 -13.60 13.62
N LYS A 286 -9.91 -14.48 12.70
CA LYS A 286 -8.86 -15.46 12.97
C LYS A 286 -7.54 -14.84 13.42
N VAL A 287 -7.16 -13.68 12.88
CA VAL A 287 -5.95 -12.95 13.32
C VAL A 287 -6.10 -12.47 14.76
N ILE A 288 -7.23 -11.87 15.11
CA ILE A 288 -7.53 -11.36 16.46
C ILE A 288 -7.65 -12.51 17.46
N ASP A 289 -8.31 -13.59 17.09
CA ASP A 289 -8.48 -14.77 17.93
C ASP A 289 -7.16 -15.56 18.09
N GLY A 290 -6.12 -15.21 17.33
CA GLY A 290 -4.82 -15.87 17.36
C GLY A 290 -4.81 -17.23 16.65
N GLU A 291 -5.85 -17.56 15.89
CA GLU A 291 -5.97 -18.79 15.11
C GLU A 291 -5.17 -18.73 13.80
N ASP A 292 -4.89 -17.53 13.28
CA ASP A 292 -4.01 -17.34 12.12
C ASP A 292 -2.53 -17.46 12.50
N GLN A 293 -2.03 -18.70 12.48
CA GLN A 293 -0.63 -19.04 12.69
C GLN A 293 0.22 -19.07 11.40
N GLY A 294 -0.35 -18.61 10.28
CA GLY A 294 0.32 -18.53 8.98
C GLY A 294 1.19 -17.28 8.81
N GLY A 295 1.88 -17.23 7.66
CA GLY A 295 2.66 -16.06 7.23
C GLY A 295 3.68 -15.58 8.27
N ILE A 296 3.49 -14.36 8.78
CA ILE A 296 4.46 -13.70 9.67
C ILE A 296 4.22 -13.95 11.16
N SER A 297 3.15 -14.66 11.54
CA SER A 297 2.74 -14.81 12.95
C SER A 297 3.86 -15.34 13.84
N LYS A 298 4.63 -16.33 13.37
CA LYS A 298 5.79 -16.87 14.10
C LYS A 298 6.95 -15.89 14.19
N ALA A 299 7.20 -15.12 13.12
CA ALA A 299 8.30 -14.18 13.06
C ALA A 299 8.12 -12.99 14.02
N VAL A 300 6.87 -12.61 14.31
CA VAL A 300 6.55 -11.53 15.26
C VAL A 300 6.02 -12.02 16.60
N ASN A 301 6.03 -13.35 16.84
CA ASN A 301 5.50 -13.99 18.05
C ASN A 301 4.05 -13.56 18.37
N TRP A 302 3.18 -13.55 17.35
CA TRP A 302 1.79 -13.13 17.47
C TRP A 302 0.95 -14.14 18.26
N LYS A 303 0.18 -13.65 19.25
CA LYS A 303 -0.65 -14.48 20.14
C LYS A 303 -2.15 -14.14 20.09
N GLY A 304 -2.55 -13.25 19.18
CA GLY A 304 -3.91 -12.71 19.15
C GLY A 304 -4.08 -11.47 20.03
N GLY A 305 -5.29 -10.91 20.01
CA GLY A 305 -5.70 -9.69 20.70
C GLY A 305 -6.17 -8.59 19.73
N GLY A 306 -6.68 -7.49 20.30
CA GLY A 306 -7.14 -6.34 19.54
C GLY A 306 -8.58 -6.44 19.06
N GLY A 307 -8.95 -5.56 18.13
CA GLY A 307 -10.30 -5.46 17.58
C GLY A 307 -10.32 -4.58 16.33
N PHE A 308 -11.39 -4.70 15.54
CA PHE A 308 -11.65 -3.79 14.43
C PHE A 308 -13.09 -3.28 14.47
N ARG A 309 -13.31 -2.15 13.82
CA ARG A 309 -14.65 -1.65 13.53
C ARG A 309 -14.90 -1.79 12.04
N TYR A 310 -16.11 -2.21 11.70
CA TYR A 310 -16.55 -2.33 10.32
C TYR A 310 -17.54 -1.23 10.00
N TYR A 311 -17.31 -0.53 8.89
CA TYR A 311 -18.17 0.52 8.39
C TYR A 311 -18.55 0.20 6.95
N ARG A 312 -19.80 0.47 6.58
CA ARG A 312 -20.29 0.39 5.21
C ARG A 312 -20.67 1.79 4.75
N LEU A 313 -20.29 2.14 3.51
CA LEU A 313 -20.71 3.41 2.93
C LEU A 313 -22.22 3.38 2.69
N ALA A 314 -22.94 4.32 3.30
CA ALA A 314 -24.36 4.51 3.08
C ALA A 314 -24.60 5.24 1.74
N PRO A 315 -25.80 5.12 1.14
CA PRO A 315 -26.22 5.90 -0.03
C PRO A 315 -26.05 7.41 0.19
N SER A 316 -26.06 8.23 -0.86
CA SER A 316 -25.99 9.69 -0.68
C SER A 316 -27.08 10.18 0.28
N LEU A 317 -26.70 11.00 1.27
CA LEU A 317 -27.63 11.54 2.27
C LEU A 317 -28.67 12.48 1.64
N ILE A 318 -28.28 13.19 0.58
CA ILE A 318 -29.13 14.11 -0.16
C ILE A 318 -29.36 13.55 -1.56
N VAL A 319 -30.62 13.50 -1.97
CA VAL A 319 -31.06 13.14 -3.33
C VAL A 319 -31.94 14.26 -3.87
N ASN A 320 -32.00 14.38 -5.19
CA ASN A 320 -32.91 15.35 -5.81
C ASN A 320 -34.28 14.72 -6.00
N ASP A 321 -35.34 15.45 -5.65
CA ASP A 321 -36.71 15.06 -5.95
C ASP A 321 -36.98 15.15 -7.48
N ARG A 322 -38.20 14.78 -7.91
CA ARG A 322 -38.63 14.86 -9.32
C ARG A 322 -38.57 16.28 -9.91
N TRP A 323 -38.42 17.29 -9.08
CA TRP A 323 -38.40 18.71 -9.43
C TRP A 323 -37.01 19.34 -9.23
N GLY A 324 -35.99 18.54 -8.89
CA GLY A 324 -34.60 18.99 -8.71
C GLY A 324 -34.29 19.61 -7.34
N ASN A 325 -35.20 19.51 -6.36
CA ASN A 325 -34.94 20.03 -5.01
C ASN A 325 -34.14 19.01 -4.18
N PRO A 326 -33.12 19.45 -3.43
CA PRO A 326 -32.37 18.58 -2.55
C PRO A 326 -33.22 18.16 -1.34
N VAL A 327 -33.48 16.87 -1.21
CA VAL A 327 -34.23 16.25 -0.11
C VAL A 327 -33.37 15.18 0.57
N ILE A 328 -33.67 14.87 1.83
CA ILE A 328 -33.03 13.77 2.55
C ILE A 328 -33.45 12.46 1.88
N ASN A 329 -32.48 11.58 1.63
CA ASN A 329 -32.74 10.29 1.01
C ASN A 329 -33.71 9.45 1.87
N PRO A 330 -34.87 9.00 1.32
CA PRO A 330 -35.85 8.20 2.06
C PRO A 330 -35.32 6.87 2.61
N GLU A 331 -34.20 6.37 2.08
CA GLU A 331 -33.56 5.14 2.57
C GLU A 331 -32.95 5.29 3.97
N TYR A 332 -32.73 6.53 4.43
CA TYR A 332 -32.18 6.79 5.76
C TYR A 332 -33.27 6.73 6.84
N ASN A 333 -33.04 5.91 7.86
CA ASN A 333 -33.82 5.98 9.08
C ASN A 333 -33.32 7.12 10.00
N ALA A 334 -34.11 7.46 11.03
CA ALA A 334 -33.79 8.56 11.95
C ALA A 334 -32.44 8.37 12.68
N ALA A 335 -32.08 7.13 13.03
CA ALA A 335 -30.81 6.82 13.69
C ALA A 335 -29.61 7.01 12.76
N GLN A 336 -29.71 6.55 11.51
CA GLN A 336 -28.67 6.72 10.49
C GLN A 336 -28.47 8.20 10.14
N LEU A 337 -29.56 8.97 10.06
CA LEU A 337 -29.49 10.42 9.85
C LEU A 337 -28.80 11.11 11.03
N ALA A 338 -29.13 10.72 12.27
CA ALA A 338 -28.49 11.26 13.46
C ALA A 338 -27.00 10.92 13.52
N GLU A 339 -26.62 9.69 13.18
CA GLU A 339 -25.23 9.25 13.11
C GLU A 339 -24.44 10.03 12.05
N ALA A 340 -24.99 10.16 10.84
CA ALA A 340 -24.37 10.90 9.75
C ALA A 340 -24.15 12.38 10.09
N LEU A 341 -25.16 13.04 10.65
CA LEU A 341 -25.09 14.45 11.03
C LEU A 341 -24.19 14.69 12.25
N ALA A 342 -24.21 13.79 13.23
CA ALA A 342 -23.27 13.83 14.34
C ALA A 342 -21.84 13.79 13.82
N LYS A 343 -21.52 12.84 12.91
CA LYS A 343 -20.18 12.72 12.36
C LYS A 343 -19.75 13.93 11.53
N LEU A 344 -20.65 14.45 10.70
CA LEU A 344 -20.40 15.65 9.88
C LEU A 344 -20.09 16.88 10.74
N GLU A 345 -20.70 16.99 11.92
CA GLU A 345 -20.49 18.11 12.86
C GLU A 345 -19.38 17.84 13.89
N GLY A 346 -18.73 16.67 13.84
CA GLY A 346 -17.63 16.33 14.75
C GLY A 346 -18.06 15.74 16.10
N PHE A 347 -19.32 15.36 16.25
CA PHE A 347 -19.88 14.70 17.42
C PHE A 347 -19.72 13.18 17.32
N ASN A 348 -19.56 12.52 18.47
CA ASN A 348 -19.65 11.06 18.57
C ASN A 348 -21.11 10.66 18.72
N TYR A 349 -21.60 9.81 17.82
CA TYR A 349 -22.93 9.24 17.93
C TYR A 349 -22.98 8.27 19.11
N ALA A 350 -23.82 8.59 20.09
CA ALA A 350 -23.97 7.87 21.35
C ALA A 350 -25.34 8.24 21.94
N PRO A 351 -26.42 7.63 21.42
CA PRO A 351 -27.77 7.95 21.85
C PRO A 351 -27.96 7.58 23.32
N SER A 352 -28.56 8.48 24.10
CA SER A 352 -28.86 8.26 25.51
C SER A 352 -30.14 7.45 25.69
N GLU A 353 -30.12 6.49 26.60
CA GLU A 353 -31.34 5.74 26.99
C GLU A 353 -32.29 6.59 27.87
N THR A 354 -31.79 7.68 28.44
CA THR A 354 -32.54 8.53 29.38
C THR A 354 -33.04 9.84 28.77
N HIS A 355 -32.24 10.43 27.89
CA HIS A 355 -32.56 11.70 27.25
C HIS A 355 -32.83 11.48 25.76
N TRP A 356 -34.11 11.59 25.38
CA TRP A 356 -34.57 11.35 24.01
C TRP A 356 -33.95 12.31 22.97
N TRP A 357 -33.53 13.50 23.39
CA TRP A 357 -32.88 14.50 22.51
C TRP A 357 -31.37 14.31 22.39
N GLN A 358 -30.76 13.49 23.23
CA GLN A 358 -29.30 13.29 23.24
C GLN A 358 -28.93 12.17 22.27
N HIS A 359 -28.70 12.53 21.00
CA HIS A 359 -28.29 11.56 19.97
C HIS A 359 -26.76 11.36 19.92
N GLY A 360 -25.99 12.30 20.45
CA GLY A 360 -24.53 12.20 20.52
C GLY A 360 -23.91 13.33 21.31
N HIS A 361 -22.59 13.27 21.51
CA HIS A 361 -21.84 14.25 22.29
C HIS A 361 -20.46 14.55 21.69
N SER A 362 -19.99 15.78 21.86
CA SER A 362 -18.62 16.22 21.49
C SER A 362 -17.75 16.35 22.74
N SER A 363 -18.32 16.88 23.82
CA SER A 363 -17.72 16.99 25.16
C SER A 363 -18.72 16.53 26.23
N GLU A 364 -18.36 16.57 27.51
CA GLU A 364 -19.27 16.23 28.62
C GLU A 364 -20.50 17.14 28.71
N ARG A 365 -20.44 18.33 28.10
CA ARG A 365 -21.49 19.35 28.17
C ARG A 365 -22.10 19.70 26.82
N ASP A 366 -21.61 19.10 25.73
CA ASP A 366 -22.01 19.49 24.37
C ASP A 366 -22.63 18.31 23.62
N PHE A 367 -23.90 18.46 23.26
CA PHE A 367 -24.75 17.41 22.72
C PHE A 367 -25.33 17.77 21.36
N ILE A 368 -25.79 16.75 20.62
CA ILE A 368 -26.49 16.94 19.33
C ILE A 368 -27.86 16.28 19.35
N TYR A 369 -28.86 17.00 18.84
CA TYR A 369 -30.20 16.52 18.56
C TYR A 369 -30.49 16.67 17.06
N VAL A 370 -31.02 15.61 16.44
CA VAL A 370 -31.27 15.56 15.00
C VAL A 370 -32.71 15.15 14.76
N THR A 371 -33.46 15.95 14.01
CA THR A 371 -34.86 15.65 13.67
C THR A 371 -35.21 16.07 12.25
N THR A 372 -36.08 15.31 11.59
CA THR A 372 -36.66 15.69 10.29
C THR A 372 -37.93 16.52 10.45
N GLN A 373 -38.41 16.71 11.68
CA GLN A 373 -39.61 17.48 11.96
C GLN A 373 -39.32 18.98 12.05
N ASN A 374 -40.38 19.77 11.89
CA ASN A 374 -40.33 21.20 12.10
C ASN A 374 -40.51 21.50 13.59
N LEU A 375 -39.65 22.36 14.13
CA LEU A 375 -39.72 22.76 15.54
C LEU A 375 -40.37 24.14 15.69
N SER A 376 -41.34 24.25 16.61
CA SER A 376 -41.94 25.53 17.00
C SER A 376 -41.10 26.24 18.08
N ALA A 377 -41.31 27.55 18.26
CA ALA A 377 -40.62 28.32 19.31
C ALA A 377 -40.93 27.79 20.73
N GLU A 378 -42.13 27.25 20.96
CA GLU A 378 -42.52 26.66 22.24
C GLU A 378 -41.79 25.35 22.51
N GLN A 379 -41.66 24.49 21.48
CA GLN A 379 -40.88 23.25 21.59
C GLN A 379 -39.40 23.52 21.83
N LEU A 380 -38.84 24.55 21.18
CA LEU A 380 -37.46 24.99 21.40
C LEU A 380 -37.26 25.54 22.81
N GLN A 381 -38.24 26.25 23.38
CA GLN A 381 -38.19 26.71 24.76
C GLN A 381 -38.16 25.53 25.74
N ALA A 382 -39.07 24.56 25.56
CA ALA A 382 -39.11 23.36 26.41
C ALA A 382 -37.79 22.57 26.33
N LEU A 383 -37.21 22.44 25.14
CA LEU A 383 -35.88 21.85 24.94
C LEU A 383 -34.78 22.64 25.66
N ALA A 384 -34.77 23.97 25.55
CA ALA A 384 -33.78 24.81 26.22
C ALA A 384 -33.84 24.66 27.76
N ASP A 385 -35.05 24.56 28.30
CA ASP A 385 -35.28 24.40 29.74
C ASP A 385 -34.84 23.00 30.23
N GLU A 386 -35.08 21.95 29.42
CA GLU A 386 -34.67 20.57 29.73
C GLU A 386 -33.15 20.36 29.64
N VAL A 387 -32.48 20.99 28.66
CA VAL A 387 -31.01 20.97 28.52
C VAL A 387 -30.33 21.69 29.68
N GLY A 388 -30.94 22.80 30.12
CA GLY A 388 -30.43 23.64 31.19
C GLY A 388 -29.25 24.53 30.77
N PRO A 389 -28.77 25.40 31.68
CA PRO A 389 -27.77 26.43 31.36
C PRO A 389 -26.32 25.93 31.33
N GLU A 390 -26.03 24.75 31.90
CA GLU A 390 -24.67 24.20 31.95
C GLU A 390 -24.30 23.34 30.74
N ARG A 391 -25.25 23.06 29.85
CA ARG A 391 -25.09 22.18 28.69
C ARG A 391 -25.43 22.95 27.41
N SER A 392 -24.74 22.63 26.32
CA SER A 392 -25.05 23.12 24.99
C SER A 392 -25.68 22.01 24.14
N LEU A 393 -26.65 22.38 23.31
CA LEU A 393 -27.31 21.46 22.38
C LEU A 393 -27.31 22.03 20.96
N LEU A 394 -26.68 21.29 20.04
CA LEU A 394 -26.80 21.52 18.61
C LEU A 394 -28.04 20.81 18.07
N VAL A 395 -29.03 21.59 17.64
CA VAL A 395 -30.28 21.09 17.06
C VAL A 395 -30.23 21.21 15.53
N CYS A 396 -30.25 20.06 14.86
CA CYS A 396 -30.33 19.94 13.41
C CYS A 396 -31.76 19.56 13.03
N CYS A 397 -32.51 20.49 12.42
CA CYS A 397 -33.90 20.26 12.02
C CYS A 397 -34.19 20.69 10.57
N ALA A 398 -35.31 20.20 10.00
CA ALA A 398 -35.71 20.52 8.63
C ALA A 398 -36.12 22.00 8.50
N ALA A 399 -37.00 22.48 9.38
CA ALA A 399 -37.31 23.90 9.51
C ALA A 399 -37.66 24.27 10.95
N PHE A 400 -37.55 25.56 11.24
CA PHE A 400 -38.01 26.16 12.49
C PHE A 400 -38.82 27.41 12.15
N HIS A 401 -39.98 27.55 12.77
CA HIS A 401 -40.94 28.62 12.48
C HIS A 401 -40.88 29.72 13.53
N GLY A 402 -40.99 30.98 13.08
CA GLY A 402 -41.16 32.15 13.95
C GLY A 402 -39.89 32.82 14.47
N ILE A 403 -38.70 32.25 14.25
CA ILE A 403 -37.43 32.81 14.77
C ILE A 403 -36.30 32.56 13.74
N THR A 404 -35.42 33.55 13.52
CA THR A 404 -34.19 33.38 12.71
C THR A 404 -33.06 32.81 13.56
N ALA A 405 -32.07 32.13 12.96
CA ALA A 405 -30.96 31.55 13.72
C ALA A 405 -30.23 32.57 14.62
N ALA A 406 -30.11 33.82 14.17
CA ALA A 406 -29.53 34.91 14.96
C ALA A 406 -30.38 35.27 16.19
N LYS A 407 -31.71 35.38 16.03
CA LYS A 407 -32.63 35.66 17.16
C LYS A 407 -32.76 34.48 18.13
N ALA A 408 -32.53 33.26 17.65
CA ALA A 408 -32.51 32.08 18.51
C ALA A 408 -31.27 32.05 19.40
N ALA A 409 -30.10 32.45 18.89
CA ALA A 409 -28.87 32.54 19.67
C ALA A 409 -28.96 33.61 20.77
N GLU A 410 -29.67 34.72 20.52
CA GLU A 410 -29.95 35.75 21.54
C GLU A 410 -30.94 35.28 22.60
N ARG A 411 -31.92 34.44 22.22
CA ARG A 411 -32.99 33.99 23.12
C ARG A 411 -32.63 32.75 23.92
N TRP A 412 -31.82 31.86 23.36
CA TRP A 412 -31.38 30.61 23.96
C TRP A 412 -29.87 30.44 23.78
N PRO A 413 -29.05 30.93 24.72
CA PRO A 413 -27.59 30.85 24.61
C PRO A 413 -27.07 29.41 24.66
N ASN A 414 -27.87 28.46 25.16
CA ASN A 414 -27.55 27.04 25.23
C ASN A 414 -27.94 26.24 23.97
N LEU A 415 -28.70 26.83 23.03
CA LEU A 415 -29.15 26.14 21.81
C LEU A 415 -28.48 26.71 20.55
N THR A 416 -27.93 25.83 19.72
CA THR A 416 -27.48 26.18 18.36
C THR A 416 -28.38 25.51 17.34
N LEU A 417 -29.04 26.29 16.47
CA LEU A 417 -29.95 25.76 15.45
C LEU A 417 -29.32 25.75 14.05
N LYS A 418 -29.35 24.60 13.38
CA LYS A 418 -28.94 24.45 11.98
C LYS A 418 -30.03 23.78 11.14
N LYS A 419 -30.21 24.28 9.90
CA LYS A 419 -31.19 23.75 8.94
C LYS A 419 -30.58 22.67 8.04
N ILE A 420 -31.25 21.53 7.94
CA ILE A 420 -30.99 20.48 6.94
C ILE A 420 -31.86 20.79 5.70
N PRO A 421 -31.35 20.75 4.46
CA PRO A 421 -30.05 20.21 4.03
C PRO A 421 -28.95 21.25 3.79
N LYS A 422 -29.23 22.55 3.98
CA LYS A 422 -28.26 23.64 3.68
C LYS A 422 -26.92 23.49 4.41
N MET A 423 -26.94 23.01 5.66
CA MET A 423 -25.70 22.77 6.42
C MET A 423 -24.85 21.63 5.82
N VAL A 424 -25.50 20.60 5.30
CA VAL A 424 -24.86 19.41 4.71
C VAL A 424 -24.30 19.75 3.33
N LEU A 425 -25.05 20.53 2.54
CA LEU A 425 -24.61 21.04 1.24
C LEU A 425 -23.35 21.90 1.32
N ALA A 426 -23.12 22.61 2.42
CA ALA A 426 -21.94 23.45 2.60
C ALA A 426 -20.67 22.66 3.00
N ARG A 427 -20.79 21.42 3.47
CA ARG A 427 -19.66 20.63 3.98
C ARG A 427 -19.12 19.58 3.02
N CYS A 428 -19.91 19.20 2.03
CA CYS A 428 -19.56 18.14 1.08
C CYS A 428 -19.75 18.61 -0.35
N GLU A 429 -19.07 17.97 -1.28
CA GLU A 429 -19.30 18.10 -2.72
C GLU A 429 -20.45 17.16 -3.12
N TRP A 430 -21.41 17.64 -3.90
CA TRP A 430 -22.64 16.91 -4.27
C TRP A 430 -22.82 16.85 -5.78
N GLY A 431 -23.51 15.82 -6.27
CA GLY A 431 -23.90 15.73 -7.69
C GLY A 431 -22.79 15.33 -8.65
N HIS A 432 -21.69 14.77 -8.15
CA HIS A 432 -20.69 14.08 -8.96
C HIS A 432 -20.98 12.57 -8.96
N ASP A 433 -22.06 12.14 -9.61
CA ASP A 433 -22.35 10.71 -9.84
C ASP A 433 -21.53 10.16 -11.02
N ASP A 434 -21.23 11.05 -11.96
CA ASP A 434 -20.40 10.81 -13.11
C ASP A 434 -19.03 11.45 -12.84
N TYR A 435 -18.13 10.64 -12.29
CA TYR A 435 -16.70 10.93 -12.27
C TYR A 435 -16.08 10.86 -13.70
N SER A 436 -16.84 11.25 -14.72
CA SER A 436 -16.44 11.40 -16.12
C SER A 436 -15.43 12.53 -16.24
N LEU A 437 -14.20 12.19 -16.62
CA LEU A 437 -13.21 13.18 -16.99
C LEU A 437 -13.57 13.73 -18.37
N ASN A 438 -13.71 15.05 -18.50
CA ASN A 438 -13.53 15.70 -19.80
C ASN A 438 -12.06 15.55 -20.18
N VAL A 439 -11.72 14.46 -20.86
CA VAL A 439 -10.39 14.26 -21.47
C VAL A 439 -10.35 15.10 -22.74
N ALA A 440 -10.25 16.41 -22.59
CA ALA A 440 -9.89 17.29 -23.69
C ALA A 440 -8.37 17.19 -23.86
N ASN A 441 -7.93 16.45 -24.89
CA ASN A 441 -6.53 16.23 -25.34
C ASN A 441 -5.86 14.92 -24.93
N LEU A 442 -6.47 13.79 -25.27
CA LEU A 442 -5.66 12.67 -25.77
C LEU A 442 -5.63 12.78 -27.30
N PRO A 443 -4.45 12.79 -27.96
CA PRO A 443 -4.40 12.52 -29.39
C PRO A 443 -4.92 11.10 -29.57
N MET A 444 -6.13 10.96 -30.10
CA MET A 444 -6.66 9.64 -30.44
C MET A 444 -5.70 9.01 -31.44
N ALA A 445 -5.12 7.87 -31.07
CA ALA A 445 -4.43 7.04 -32.04
C ALA A 445 -5.43 6.71 -33.14
N GLU A 446 -5.11 7.13 -34.37
CA GLU A 446 -5.93 6.78 -35.52
C GLU A 446 -5.99 5.25 -35.61
N ILE A 447 -7.19 4.71 -35.45
CA ILE A 447 -7.46 3.31 -35.75
C ILE A 447 -7.21 3.18 -37.25
N GLU A 448 -6.10 2.55 -37.64
CA GLU A 448 -5.86 2.14 -39.01
C GLU A 448 -7.05 1.27 -39.45
N LYS A 449 -7.96 1.89 -40.22
CA LYS A 449 -9.01 1.15 -40.90
C LYS A 449 -8.32 0.23 -41.89
N ALA A 450 -8.39 -1.08 -41.63
CA ALA A 450 -7.98 -2.10 -42.56
C ALA A 450 -8.57 -1.78 -43.95
N GLU A 451 -7.69 -1.55 -44.93
CA GLU A 451 -8.10 -1.28 -46.30
C GLU A 451 -8.90 -2.47 -46.85
N PRO A 452 -10.04 -2.23 -47.54
CA PRO A 452 -10.74 -3.30 -48.23
C PRO A 452 -9.88 -3.81 -49.38
N ALA A 453 -9.64 -5.12 -49.39
CA ALA A 453 -8.86 -5.80 -50.42
C ALA A 453 -9.36 -5.47 -51.84
N ALA A 454 -8.47 -4.93 -52.67
CA ALA A 454 -8.74 -4.66 -54.08
C ALA A 454 -8.86 -5.99 -54.88
N PRO A 455 -9.79 -6.09 -55.85
CA PRO A 455 -9.90 -7.25 -56.72
C PRO A 455 -8.98 -7.07 -57.95
N GLY A 456 -8.18 -8.09 -58.29
CA GLY A 456 -7.35 -8.02 -59.49
C GLY A 456 -6.56 -9.28 -59.84
N ASN A 457 -7.15 -10.08 -60.73
CA ASN A 457 -6.60 -11.02 -61.70
C ASN A 457 -5.08 -11.22 -61.82
N GLY A 458 -4.66 -12.49 -62.04
CA GLY A 458 -3.57 -12.80 -62.97
C GLY A 458 -2.63 -13.93 -62.56
N ALA A 459 -2.72 -15.05 -63.28
CA ALA A 459 -1.96 -16.29 -63.09
C ALA A 459 -0.42 -16.19 -63.24
N ARG A 460 0.33 -17.03 -62.51
CA ARG A 460 1.29 -18.03 -63.07
C ARG A 460 1.99 -18.93 -62.03
N LYS A 461 1.65 -20.23 -62.11
CA LYS A 461 2.52 -21.42 -62.29
C LYS A 461 3.65 -21.79 -61.30
N THR A 462 3.41 -22.94 -60.62
CA THR A 462 4.28 -24.16 -60.44
C THR A 462 5.63 -24.04 -59.68
N LYS A 463 6.12 -24.99 -58.87
CA LYS A 463 5.89 -26.45 -58.74
C LYS A 463 6.54 -26.98 -57.43
N SER A 464 5.80 -27.83 -56.71
CA SER A 464 6.18 -29.05 -55.95
C SER A 464 7.61 -29.32 -55.44
N ARG A 465 7.70 -29.80 -54.18
CA ARG A 465 8.28 -31.12 -53.87
C ARG A 465 7.69 -31.77 -52.59
N LYS A 466 7.29 -33.04 -52.76
CA LYS A 466 6.78 -34.05 -51.78
C LYS A 466 7.85 -34.38 -50.70
N ALA A 467 7.61 -35.04 -49.56
CA ALA A 467 6.69 -36.15 -49.25
C ALA A 467 6.53 -36.40 -47.72
N ALA A 468 5.27 -36.63 -47.29
CA ALA A 468 4.70 -37.75 -46.50
C ALA A 468 5.20 -38.19 -45.09
N PRO A 469 4.29 -38.80 -44.28
CA PRO A 469 4.16 -38.59 -42.82
C PRO A 469 4.23 -39.87 -41.97
N VAL A 470 4.19 -39.78 -40.63
CA VAL A 470 3.74 -40.91 -39.76
C VAL A 470 2.99 -40.43 -38.51
N ASN A 471 1.72 -40.87 -38.44
CA ASN A 471 0.81 -41.19 -37.33
C ASN A 471 0.40 -40.16 -36.26
N ALA A 472 -0.85 -39.72 -36.42
CA ALA A 472 -1.80 -39.46 -35.36
C ALA A 472 -2.41 -40.78 -34.83
N GLY A 473 -2.62 -40.86 -33.51
CA GLY A 473 -3.56 -41.77 -32.88
C GLY A 473 -4.68 -40.94 -32.24
N GLN A 474 -5.85 -40.93 -32.86
CA GLN A 474 -7.08 -40.38 -32.32
C GLN A 474 -8.14 -41.49 -32.41
N VAL A 475 -8.78 -41.82 -31.29
CA VAL A 475 -10.00 -42.62 -31.27
C VAL A 475 -11.03 -41.85 -30.46
N GLY A 476 -11.99 -41.26 -31.17
CA GLY A 476 -13.30 -40.89 -30.63
C GLY A 476 -14.30 -41.98 -31.05
N LEU A 477 -15.09 -42.46 -30.10
CA LEU A 477 -16.10 -43.49 -30.29
C LEU A 477 -17.33 -43.07 -29.47
N PHE A 478 -18.24 -42.35 -30.11
CA PHE A 478 -19.65 -42.27 -29.70
C PHE A 478 -20.48 -42.42 -30.96
N GLY A 479 -21.23 -43.52 -30.99
CA GLY A 479 -22.32 -43.77 -31.90
C GLY A 479 -23.44 -44.49 -31.14
N GLU A 480 -24.66 -44.05 -31.44
CA GLU A 480 -25.94 -44.78 -31.34
C GLU A 480 -26.68 -44.76 -29.98
N ASN A 481 -27.89 -44.19 -29.96
CA ASN A 481 -29.07 -44.86 -30.53
C ASN A 481 -30.28 -43.92 -30.76
N GLU A 482 -31.02 -44.23 -31.82
CA GLU A 482 -32.34 -43.74 -32.23
C GLU A 482 -33.47 -44.45 -31.47
N GLN A 483 -34.52 -43.71 -31.07
CA GLN A 483 -35.95 -43.87 -31.42
C GLN A 483 -36.84 -43.06 -30.48
#